data_AF-A0A352J6A8-F1
#
_entry.id   AF-A0A352J6A8-F1
#
_cell.length_a   1.000
_cell.length_b   1.000
_cell.length_c   1.000
_cell.angle_alpha   90.00
_cell.angle_beta   90.00
_cell.angle_gamma   90.00
#
_symmetry.space_group_name_H-M   'P 1'
#
loop_
_entity.id
_entity.type
_entity.pdbx_description
1 polymer ?
#
loop_
_entity_poly.entity_id
_entity_poly.type
_entity_poly.pdbx_seq_one_letter_code
_entity_poly.pdbx_strand_id
1 'polypeptide(L)'
;MFLVLLVDQVSKIWVKTHMALYDMIHITDWFKIYFVENNGMAFGIEAIGKLFLSLFRIIAVGAIFVYLLRIVRENYKIGFIACIALVLAGASGNIIDSVFYGVFFQASYPGHVASVVPFGEGYASLLHGKVVDMFYFP
;
A
#
# COMPACT_ATOMS: atom_id res chain seq x y z
N MET A 1 8.61 -11.95 -4.90
CA MET A 1 8.32 -10.51 -5.02
C MET A 1 7.07 -10.26 -5.85
N PHE A 2 7.07 -10.55 -7.17
CA PHE A 2 5.93 -10.25 -8.04
C PHE A 2 4.60 -10.84 -7.57
N LEU A 3 4.60 -12.11 -7.16
CA LEU A 3 3.39 -12.79 -6.67
C LEU A 3 2.81 -12.13 -5.41
N VAL A 4 3.69 -11.69 -4.50
CA VAL A 4 3.29 -10.95 -3.27
C VAL A 4 2.70 -9.59 -3.63
N LEU A 5 3.33 -8.88 -4.57
CA LEU A 5 2.81 -7.58 -5.05
C LEU A 5 1.47 -7.74 -5.77
N LEU A 6 1.30 -8.80 -6.55
CA LEU A 6 0.04 -9.10 -7.22
C LEU A 6 -1.08 -9.38 -6.21
N VAL A 7 -0.80 -10.21 -5.20
CA VAL A 7 -1.77 -10.51 -4.13
C VAL A 7 -2.12 -9.25 -3.34
N ASP A 8 -1.13 -8.41 -3.00
CA ASP A 8 -1.34 -7.11 -2.35
C ASP A 8 -2.31 -6.22 -3.15
N GLN A 9 -2.03 -6.00 -4.43
CA GLN A 9 -2.84 -5.10 -5.25
C GLN A 9 -4.24 -5.66 -5.53
N VAL A 10 -4.37 -6.97 -5.80
CA VAL A 10 -5.68 -7.60 -6.01
C VAL A 10 -6.53 -7.51 -4.74
N SER A 11 -5.96 -7.80 -3.57
CA SER A 11 -6.70 -7.74 -2.31
C SER A 11 -7.11 -6.31 -1.93
N LYS A 12 -6.24 -5.31 -2.13
CA LYS A 12 -6.57 -3.90 -1.91
C LYS A 12 -7.67 -3.39 -2.85
N ILE A 13 -7.59 -3.72 -4.14
CA ILE A 13 -8.64 -3.36 -5.11
C ILE A 13 -9.97 -4.00 -4.70
N TRP A 14 -9.95 -5.27 -4.32
CA TRP A 14 -11.14 -5.97 -3.86
C TRP A 14 -11.76 -5.30 -2.63
N VAL A 15 -10.97 -5.04 -1.59
CA VAL A 15 -11.43 -4.34 -0.38
C VAL A 15 -12.06 -2.99 -0.74
N LYS A 16 -11.37 -2.18 -1.56
CA LYS A 16 -11.84 -0.84 -1.92
C LYS A 16 -13.14 -0.84 -2.73
N THR A 17 -13.41 -1.91 -3.46
CA THR A 17 -14.58 -2.07 -4.34
C THR A 17 -15.70 -2.93 -3.75
N HIS A 18 -15.52 -3.48 -2.55
CA HIS A 18 -16.51 -4.34 -1.88
C HIS A 18 -16.79 -3.95 -0.43
N MET A 19 -15.97 -3.10 0.18
CA MET A 19 -16.10 -2.65 1.56
C MET A 19 -16.19 -1.12 1.62
N ALA A 20 -17.05 -0.61 2.50
CA ALA A 20 -17.04 0.80 2.88
C ALA A 20 -15.94 1.05 3.93
N LEU A 21 -15.52 2.31 4.07
CA LEU A 21 -14.47 2.66 5.03
C LEU A 21 -14.92 2.25 6.45
N TYR A 22 -14.04 1.55 7.17
CA TYR A 22 -14.26 0.95 8.49
C TYR A 22 -15.19 -0.27 8.54
N ASP A 23 -15.57 -0.83 7.39
CA ASP A 23 -16.18 -2.17 7.39
C ASP A 23 -15.18 -3.22 7.87
N MET A 24 -15.71 -4.26 8.50
CA MET A 24 -14.93 -5.34 9.07
C MET A 24 -15.52 -6.69 8.68
N ILE A 25 -14.68 -7.55 8.09
CA ILE A 25 -14.97 -8.96 7.85
C ILE A 25 -14.17 -9.77 8.87
N HIS A 26 -14.89 -10.50 9.70
CA HIS A 26 -14.30 -11.38 10.70
C HIS A 26 -13.86 -12.69 10.04
N ILE A 27 -12.57 -13.06 10.20
CA ILE A 27 -12.01 -14.32 9.69
C ILE A 27 -11.80 -15.30 10.85
N THR A 28 -11.11 -14.84 11.91
CA THR A 28 -10.92 -15.55 13.18
C THR A 28 -10.81 -14.54 14.33
N ASP A 29 -10.81 -15.00 15.58
CA ASP A 29 -10.68 -14.13 16.76
C ASP A 29 -9.43 -13.23 16.73
N TRP A 30 -8.33 -13.74 16.17
CA TRP A 30 -7.03 -13.06 16.07
C TRP A 30 -6.77 -12.42 14.69
N PHE A 31 -7.68 -12.56 13.72
CA PHE A 31 -7.50 -12.00 12.38
C PHE A 31 -8.80 -11.52 11.76
N LYS A 32 -8.80 -10.27 11.32
CA LYS A 32 -9.93 -9.59 10.67
C LYS A 32 -9.44 -8.81 9.46
N ILE A 33 -10.30 -8.71 8.45
CA ILE A 33 -10.11 -7.76 7.36
C ILE A 33 -10.88 -6.51 7.76
N TYR A 34 -10.18 -5.41 8.03
CA TYR A 34 -10.74 -4.15 8.49
C TYR A 34 -10.27 -3.01 7.60
N PHE A 35 -11.17 -2.46 6.79
CA PHE A 35 -10.78 -1.50 5.76
C PHE A 35 -10.47 -0.12 6.35
N VAL A 36 -9.21 0.30 6.24
CA VAL A 36 -8.73 1.62 6.62
C VAL A 36 -7.93 2.23 5.47
N GLU A 37 -8.03 3.54 5.29
CA GLU A 37 -7.15 4.30 4.40
C GLU A 37 -6.20 5.18 5.20
N ASN A 38 -4.90 5.03 4.97
CA ASN A 38 -3.88 5.84 5.60
C ASN A 38 -3.40 6.93 4.62
N ASN A 39 -3.29 8.17 5.09
CA ASN A 39 -2.70 9.27 4.32
C ASN A 39 -1.20 9.07 4.00
N GLY A 40 -0.58 8.00 4.50
CA GLY A 40 0.83 7.71 4.34
C GLY A 40 1.70 8.37 5.40
N MET A 41 1.10 8.86 6.49
CA MET A 41 1.81 9.51 7.59
C MET A 41 2.51 8.46 8.45
N ALA A 42 3.84 8.47 8.44
CA ALA A 42 4.62 7.90 9.53
C ALA A 42 4.90 9.04 10.53
N PHE A 43 4.64 8.81 11.82
CA PHE A 43 5.06 9.68 12.93
C PHE A 43 4.34 11.04 13.11
N GLY A 44 3.10 11.20 12.63
CA GLY A 44 2.33 12.44 12.88
C GLY A 44 2.90 13.70 12.20
N ILE A 45 3.87 13.53 11.29
CA ILE A 45 4.47 14.62 10.53
C ILE A 45 3.56 14.91 9.33
N GLU A 46 2.45 15.59 9.60
CA GLU A 46 1.57 16.15 8.57
C GLU A 46 2.22 17.38 7.91
N ALA A 47 3.26 17.95 8.55
CA ALA A 47 3.90 19.20 8.18
C ALA A 47 4.80 19.16 6.93
N ILE A 48 5.30 17.98 6.51
CA ILE A 48 6.26 17.88 5.39
C ILE A 48 5.56 17.68 4.03
N GLY A 49 4.22 17.57 4.02
CA GLY A 49 3.43 17.46 2.80
C GLY A 49 3.46 16.04 2.21
N LYS A 50 2.28 15.55 1.79
CA LYS A 50 2.08 14.19 1.27
C LYS A 50 3.02 13.84 0.12
N LEU A 51 3.29 14.81 -0.76
CA LEU A 51 4.21 14.65 -1.89
C LEU A 51 5.62 14.25 -1.44
N PHE A 52 6.16 14.88 -0.39
CA PHE A 52 7.48 14.53 0.12
C PHE A 52 7.53 13.11 0.66
N LEU A 53 6.51 12.68 1.42
CA LEU A 53 6.43 11.32 1.95
C LEU A 53 6.38 10.28 0.83
N SER A 54 5.60 10.54 -0.22
CA SER A 54 5.53 9.68 -1.41
C SER A 54 6.90 9.60 -2.11
N LEU A 55 7.57 10.74 -2.33
CA LEU A 55 8.89 10.79 -2.98
C LEU A 55 9.98 10.13 -2.13
N PHE A 56 10.01 10.40 -0.82
CA PHE A 56 10.94 9.77 0.12
C PHE A 56 10.77 8.25 0.11
N ARG A 57 9.53 7.75 0.12
CA ARG A 57 9.25 6.31 0.03
C ARG A 57 9.80 5.70 -1.27
N ILE A 58 9.63 6.38 -2.40
CA ILE A 58 10.19 5.95 -3.69
C ILE A 58 11.71 5.83 -3.63
N ILE A 59 12.39 6.84 -3.07
CA ILE A 59 13.85 6.82 -2.91
C ILE A 59 14.29 5.67 -1.99
N ALA A 60 13.62 5.51 -0.84
CA ALA A 60 13.92 4.44 0.12
C ALA A 60 13.74 3.05 -0.49
N VAL A 61 12.65 2.81 -1.23
CA VAL A 61 12.41 1.55 -1.95
C VAL A 61 13.47 1.32 -3.03
N GLY A 62 13.89 2.36 -3.75
CA GLY A 62 14.99 2.28 -4.71
C GLY A 62 16.30 1.84 -4.05
N ALA A 63 16.63 2.41 -2.88
CA ALA A 63 17.80 2.02 -2.11
C ALA A 63 17.75 0.56 -1.62
N ILE A 64 16.58 0.11 -1.12
CA ILE A 64 16.36 -1.29 -0.70
C ILE A 64 16.50 -2.23 -1.91
N PHE A 65 16.00 -1.84 -3.09
CA PHE A 65 16.14 -2.65 -4.30
C PHE A 65 17.61 -2.79 -4.74
N VAL A 66 18.38 -1.70 -4.74
CA VAL A 66 19.83 -1.76 -5.03
C VAL A 66 20.55 -2.64 -4.01
N TYR A 67 20.19 -2.52 -2.73
CA TYR A 67 20.74 -3.38 -1.67
C TYR A 67 20.37 -4.86 -1.89
N LEU A 68 19.13 -5.16 -2.28
CA LEU A 68 18.69 -6.51 -2.62
C LEU A 68 19.53 -7.11 -3.76
N LEU A 69 19.77 -6.35 -4.83
CA LEU A 69 20.63 -6.80 -5.93
C LEU A 69 22.06 -7.09 -5.46
N ARG A 70 22.59 -6.28 -4.54
CA ARG A 70 23.91 -6.49 -3.95
C ARG A 70 23.98 -7.79 -3.14
N ILE A 71 23.08 -8.01 -2.19
CA ILE A 71 23.11 -9.22 -1.33
C ILE A 71 22.85 -10.51 -2.11
N VAL A 72 22.09 -10.43 -3.21
CA VAL A 72 21.92 -11.56 -4.14
C VAL A 72 23.25 -11.89 -4.84
N ARG A 73 23.97 -10.88 -5.34
CA ARG A 73 25.30 -11.07 -5.96
C ARG A 73 26.35 -11.57 -4.97
N GLU A 74 26.27 -11.13 -3.72
CA GLU A 74 27.16 -11.56 -2.64
C GLU A 74 26.77 -12.94 -2.06
N ASN A 75 25.80 -13.65 -2.64
CA ASN A 75 25.36 -15.01 -2.24
C ASN A 75 24.97 -15.13 -0.76
N TYR A 76 24.25 -14.14 -0.24
CA TYR A 76 23.69 -14.22 1.12
C TYR A 76 22.70 -15.38 1.24
N LYS A 77 22.42 -15.80 2.48
CA LYS A 77 21.46 -16.87 2.76
C LYS A 77 20.09 -16.55 2.15
N ILE A 78 19.48 -17.51 1.47
CA ILE A 78 18.19 -17.37 0.77
C ILE A 78 17.10 -16.81 1.70
N GLY A 79 17.04 -17.27 2.96
CA GLY A 79 16.08 -16.76 3.93
C GLY A 79 16.20 -15.25 4.18
N PHE A 80 17.43 -14.73 4.25
CA PHE A 80 17.66 -13.29 4.41
C PHE A 80 17.24 -12.50 3.17
N ILE A 81 17.60 -12.99 1.98
CA ILE A 81 17.18 -12.41 0.70
C ILE A 81 15.65 -12.38 0.60
N ALA A 82 14.98 -13.45 1.01
CA ALA A 82 13.52 -13.55 1.02
C ALA A 82 12.88 -12.50 1.95
N CYS A 83 13.40 -12.31 3.17
CA CYS A 83 12.92 -11.27 4.08
C CYS A 83 13.01 -9.87 3.46
N ILE A 84 14.17 -9.51 2.88
CA ILE A 84 14.34 -8.21 2.22
C ILE A 84 13.41 -8.08 1.00
N ALA A 85 13.24 -9.15 0.21
CA ALA A 85 12.34 -9.14 -0.93
C ALA A 85 10.85 -8.98 -0.53
N LEU A 86 10.44 -9.51 0.62
CA LEU A 86 9.09 -9.32 1.18
C LEU A 86 8.86 -7.88 1.65
N VAL A 87 9.84 -7.30 2.36
CA VAL A 87 9.80 -5.88 2.77
C VAL A 87 9.70 -4.98 1.53
N LEU A 88 10.51 -5.26 0.51
CA LEU A 88 10.49 -4.52 -0.73
C LEU A 88 9.14 -4.65 -1.44
N ALA A 89 8.56 -5.86 -1.53
CA ALA A 89 7.27 -6.08 -2.16
C ALA A 89 6.14 -5.28 -1.48
N GLY A 90 6.07 -5.30 -0.13
CA GLY A 90 5.08 -4.53 0.61
C GLY A 90 5.26 -3.02 0.46
N ALA A 91 6.50 -2.53 0.54
CA ALA A 91 6.80 -1.12 0.35
C ALA A 91 6.49 -0.64 -1.08
N SER A 92 6.73 -1.47 -2.10
CA SER A 92 6.33 -1.21 -3.48
C SER A 92 4.81 -1.15 -3.65
N GLY A 93 4.05 -2.06 -3.02
CA GLY A 93 2.59 -2.00 -3.02
C GLY A 93 2.05 -0.68 -2.48
N ASN A 94 2.59 -0.22 -1.35
CA ASN A 94 2.20 1.07 -0.77
C ASN A 94 2.61 2.28 -1.62
N ILE A 95 3.65 2.18 -2.46
CA ILE A 95 3.94 3.21 -3.46
C ILE A 95 2.87 3.23 -4.54
N ILE A 96 2.43 2.05 -5.04
CA ILE A 96 1.39 1.97 -6.07
C ILE A 96 0.12 2.66 -5.58
N ASP A 97 -0.31 2.38 -4.34
CA ASP A 97 -1.47 3.02 -3.74
C ASP A 97 -1.32 4.55 -3.70
N SER A 98 -0.19 5.03 -3.15
CA SER A 98 0.07 6.47 -2.99
C SER A 98 0.21 7.20 -4.33
N VAL A 99 0.74 6.55 -5.36
CA VAL A 99 0.91 7.14 -6.69
C VAL A 99 -0.42 7.17 -7.44
N PHE A 100 -1.15 6.04 -7.47
CA PHE A 100 -2.22 5.82 -8.45
C PHE A 100 -3.64 5.80 -7.87
N TYR A 101 -3.86 5.37 -6.62
CA TYR A 101 -5.23 5.13 -6.15
C TYR A 101 -6.04 6.42 -6.02
N GLY A 102 -5.36 7.54 -5.79
CA GLY A 102 -5.98 8.86 -5.82
C GLY A 102 -6.65 9.17 -7.14
N VAL A 103 -6.07 8.71 -8.25
CA VAL A 103 -6.49 9.08 -9.60
C VAL A 103 -7.54 8.14 -10.17
N PHE A 104 -7.53 6.88 -9.75
CA PHE A 104 -8.37 5.81 -10.33
C PHE A 104 -9.58 5.44 -9.50
N PHE A 105 -9.71 5.92 -8.26
CA PHE A 105 -10.85 5.57 -7.41
C PHE A 105 -11.59 6.78 -6.89
N GLN A 106 -12.88 6.57 -6.61
CA GLN A 106 -13.64 7.50 -5.78
C GLN A 106 -13.16 7.48 -4.32
N ALA A 107 -13.52 8.53 -3.59
CA ALA A 107 -13.23 8.64 -2.16
C ALA A 107 -13.98 7.53 -1.40
N SER A 108 -13.29 6.88 -0.47
CA SER A 108 -13.91 5.95 0.46
C SER A 108 -14.38 6.71 1.71
N TYR A 109 -15.60 6.46 2.15
CA TYR A 109 -16.18 7.01 3.37
C TYR A 109 -17.19 6.01 3.96
N PRO A 110 -17.58 6.14 5.25
CA PRO A 110 -18.46 5.18 5.89
C PRO A 110 -19.80 5.05 5.14
N GLY A 111 -20.22 3.81 4.88
CA GLY A 111 -21.44 3.50 4.13
C GLY A 111 -21.35 3.63 2.59
N HIS A 112 -20.18 3.99 2.03
CA HIS A 112 -19.98 4.07 0.57
C HIS A 112 -18.83 3.19 0.09
N VAL A 113 -19.14 2.29 -0.84
CA VAL A 113 -18.18 1.44 -1.51
C VAL A 113 -17.64 2.19 -2.73
N ALA A 114 -16.31 2.32 -2.84
CA ALA A 114 -15.70 3.08 -3.91
C ALA A 114 -15.70 2.31 -5.23
N SER A 115 -15.90 3.01 -6.35
CA SER A 115 -15.73 2.46 -7.69
C SER A 115 -14.45 2.95 -8.36
N VAL A 116 -14.03 2.23 -9.40
CA VAL A 116 -13.00 2.73 -10.33
C VAL A 116 -13.61 3.82 -11.20
N VAL A 117 -12.83 4.86 -11.49
CA VAL A 117 -13.23 6.00 -12.33
C VAL A 117 -12.17 6.27 -13.41
N PRO A 118 -12.54 6.99 -14.49
CA PRO A 118 -11.58 7.45 -15.48
C PRO A 118 -10.43 8.25 -14.85
N PHE A 119 -9.27 8.22 -15.51
CA PHE A 119 -8.09 8.96 -15.05
C PHE A 119 -8.39 10.45 -14.90
N GLY A 120 -8.15 10.99 -13.71
CA GLY A 120 -8.37 12.40 -13.38
C GLY A 120 -9.69 12.69 -12.67
N GLU A 121 -10.60 11.71 -12.60
CA GLU A 121 -11.87 11.82 -11.86
C GLU A 121 -11.81 11.20 -10.45
N GLY A 122 -10.66 10.65 -10.07
CA GLY A 122 -10.44 10.09 -8.74
C GLY A 122 -10.41 11.15 -7.64
N TYR A 123 -10.39 10.69 -6.38
CA TYR A 123 -10.45 11.56 -5.20
C TYR A 123 -9.21 12.44 -4.99
N ALA A 124 -8.11 12.20 -5.69
CA ALA A 124 -6.86 12.94 -5.53
C ALA A 124 -6.01 12.93 -6.81
N SER A 125 -5.07 13.87 -6.89
CA SER A 125 -4.06 13.88 -7.94
C SER A 125 -3.02 12.76 -7.77
N LEU A 126 -2.19 12.57 -8.80
CA LEU A 126 -1.06 11.64 -8.76
C LEU A 126 -0.17 11.92 -7.52
N LEU A 127 0.38 10.87 -6.91
CA LEU A 127 1.20 10.92 -5.68
C LEU A 127 0.45 11.30 -4.39
N HIS A 128 -0.85 11.56 -4.49
CA HIS A 128 -1.70 11.93 -3.35
C HIS A 128 -2.76 10.86 -3.02
N GLY A 129 -2.57 9.63 -3.49
CA GLY A 129 -3.35 8.47 -3.07
C GLY A 129 -3.12 8.11 -1.60
N LYS A 130 -4.13 7.57 -0.94
CA LYS A 130 -4.03 6.95 0.38
C LYS A 130 -3.64 5.49 0.24
N VAL A 131 -2.89 4.98 1.21
CA VAL A 131 -2.53 3.57 1.31
C VAL A 131 -3.74 2.80 1.84
N VAL A 132 -4.07 1.67 1.23
CA VAL A 132 -5.15 0.80 1.69
C VAL A 132 -4.57 -0.19 2.69
N ASP A 133 -5.01 -0.11 3.95
CA ASP A 133 -4.67 -1.05 5.00
C ASP A 133 -5.91 -1.91 5.31
N MET A 134 -5.70 -3.20 5.57
CA MET A 134 -6.82 -4.14 5.75
C MET A 134 -6.58 -5.25 6.76
N PHE A 135 -5.34 -5.73 6.90
CA PHE A 135 -5.08 -6.86 7.80
C PHE A 135 -4.96 -6.37 9.24
N TYR A 136 -5.92 -6.77 10.08
CA TYR A 136 -6.00 -6.39 11.48
C TYR A 136 -5.87 -7.62 12.39
N PHE A 137 -4.98 -7.54 13.36
CA PHE A 137 -4.65 -8.61 14.31
C PHE A 137 -4.77 -8.06 15.75
N PRO A 138 -5.96 -8.14 16.38
CA PRO A 138 -6.20 -7.65 17.75
C PRO A 138 -5.59 -8.53 18.84
#